data_AF-A0A3M6UJU5-F1
#
_entry.id   AF-A0A3M6UJU5-F1
#
_cell.length_a   1.000
_cell.length_b   1.000
_cell.length_c   1.000
_cell.angle_alpha   90.00
_cell.angle_beta   90.00
_cell.angle_gamma   90.00
#
_symmetry.space_group_name_H-M   'P 1'
#
loop_
_entity.id
_entity.type
_entity.pdbx_description
1 polymer ?
#
loop_
_entity_poly.entity_id
_entity_poly.type
_entity_poly.pdbx_seq_one_letter_code
_entity_poly.pdbx_strand_id
1 'polypeptide(L)'
;MFHRFICRYFVMLFGVPLSLLGHDDGTSPPGGTPVLKQKFTFPSKTFKQSLLSIDEYFYLTAPKVGTFAAFDDFECIFSCLRNPSCWSINLAVAKKRDAKIWCELLSSHKHRFPEEFRENSTSHHISIMSPCFSSPCHNGGSCVTSHRDHSFECVCKNSFFGEYCEK
;
A
#
# COMPACT_ATOMS: atom_id res chain seq x y z
N MET A 1 -18.89 8.53 12.07
CA MET A 1 -17.70 7.64 12.02
C MET A 1 -16.78 7.95 10.83
N PHE A 2 -17.29 8.09 9.60
CA PHE A 2 -16.55 8.49 8.39
C PHE A 2 -15.73 9.79 8.50
N HIS A 3 -16.21 10.77 9.28
CA HIS A 3 -15.54 12.07 9.46
C HIS A 3 -14.20 12.00 10.23
N ARG A 4 -14.00 10.97 11.06
CA ARG A 4 -12.73 10.77 11.79
C ARG A 4 -11.62 10.16 10.92
N PHE A 5 -11.99 9.47 9.84
CA PHE A 5 -11.06 8.78 8.94
C PHE A 5 -10.37 9.74 7.96
N ILE A 6 -11.12 10.70 7.40
CA ILE A 6 -10.56 11.73 6.51
C ILE A 6 -9.58 12.63 7.28
N CYS A 7 -9.89 12.93 8.55
CA CYS A 7 -9.06 13.77 9.42
C CYS A 7 -7.65 13.17 9.66
N ARG A 8 -7.54 11.86 9.90
CA ARG A 8 -6.23 11.20 10.10
C ARG A 8 -5.41 11.07 8.80
N TYR A 9 -6.09 10.90 7.67
CA TYR A 9 -5.46 10.81 6.35
C TYR A 9 -4.81 12.15 5.94
N PHE A 10 -5.49 13.27 6.22
CA PHE A 10 -5.00 14.62 5.86
C PHE A 10 -3.80 15.07 6.72
N VAL A 11 -3.82 14.77 8.02
CA VAL A 11 -2.74 15.12 8.96
C VAL A 11 -1.42 14.42 8.61
N MET A 12 -1.48 13.16 8.16
CA MET A 12 -0.29 12.33 7.94
C MET A 12 0.37 12.49 6.54
N LEU A 13 -0.35 13.02 5.54
CA LEU A 13 0.20 13.29 4.20
C LEU A 13 0.65 14.73 4.01
N PHE A 14 -0.01 15.71 4.65
CA PHE A 14 0.26 17.14 4.42
C PHE A 14 0.85 17.88 5.64
N GLY A 15 1.04 17.23 6.78
CA GLY A 15 1.68 17.84 7.96
C GLY A 15 0.87 18.97 8.63
N VAL A 16 -0.44 19.05 8.37
CA VAL A 16 -1.30 20.10 8.95
C VAL A 16 -1.67 19.72 10.39
N PRO A 17 -1.40 20.58 11.40
CA PRO A 17 -1.74 20.29 12.79
C PRO A 17 -3.26 20.22 12.99
N LEU A 18 -3.69 19.30 13.87
CA LEU A 18 -5.11 18.99 14.17
C LEU A 18 -5.92 20.22 14.62
N SER A 19 -5.25 21.26 15.11
CA SER A 19 -5.83 22.53 15.56
C SER A 19 -6.42 23.39 14.44
N LEU A 20 -6.13 23.11 13.17
CA LEU A 20 -6.66 23.87 12.02
C LEU A 20 -7.92 23.24 11.38
N LEU A 21 -8.35 22.09 11.86
CA LEU A 21 -9.57 21.40 11.40
C LEU A 21 -10.73 21.75 12.36
N GLY A 22 -11.43 22.84 12.08
CA GLY A 22 -12.65 23.23 12.81
C GLY A 22 -13.86 22.35 12.48
N HIS A 23 -14.78 22.22 13.45
CA HIS A 23 -16.12 21.66 13.25
C HIS A 23 -17.01 22.72 12.60
N ASP A 24 -17.71 22.38 11.52
CA ASP A 24 -18.70 23.24 10.86
C ASP A 24 -20.07 22.98 11.49
N ASP A 25 -20.40 23.69 12.58
CA ASP A 25 -21.78 23.79 13.06
C ASP A 25 -22.47 24.87 12.20
N GLY A 26 -23.12 24.43 11.12
CA GLY A 26 -23.58 25.24 9.99
C GLY A 26 -24.47 26.44 10.31
N THR A 27 -23.84 27.53 10.77
CA THR A 27 -24.42 28.88 10.82
C THR A 27 -23.45 29.81 10.10
N SER A 28 -23.68 30.06 8.82
CA SER A 28 -22.88 30.97 8.00
C SER A 28 -23.17 32.44 8.32
N PRO A 29 -22.18 33.30 8.64
CA PRO A 29 -22.32 34.75 8.61
C PRO A 29 -22.24 35.30 7.17
N PRO A 30 -22.87 36.44 6.86
CA PRO A 30 -22.81 37.02 5.52
C PRO A 30 -21.49 37.78 5.31
N GLY A 31 -20.74 37.46 4.24
CA GLY A 31 -19.64 38.30 3.75
C GLY A 31 -18.24 37.69 3.60
N GLY A 32 -18.12 36.40 3.27
CA GLY A 32 -16.82 35.74 2.99
C GLY A 32 -16.63 35.38 1.51
N THR A 33 -15.40 35.56 1.00
CA THR A 33 -14.93 35.28 -0.37
C THR A 33 -15.23 33.86 -0.88
N PRO A 34 -15.34 33.63 -2.20
CA PRO A 34 -15.75 32.34 -2.75
C PRO A 34 -14.69 31.25 -2.47
N VAL A 35 -15.05 30.30 -1.60
CA VAL A 35 -14.29 29.07 -1.40
C VAL A 35 -14.47 28.18 -2.64
N LEU A 36 -13.36 27.87 -3.31
CA LEU A 36 -13.32 26.98 -4.46
C LEU A 36 -13.88 25.60 -4.05
N LYS A 37 -15.13 25.31 -4.44
CA LYS A 37 -15.73 23.99 -4.28
C LYS A 37 -15.05 23.02 -5.25
N GLN A 38 -13.91 22.45 -4.87
CA GLN A 38 -13.42 21.26 -5.55
C GLN A 38 -14.35 20.09 -5.19
N LYS A 39 -15.26 19.78 -6.12
CA LYS A 39 -15.93 18.48 -6.18
C LYS A 39 -14.86 17.41 -6.35
N PHE A 40 -14.40 16.83 -5.25
CA PHE A 40 -13.76 15.53 -5.31
C PHE A 40 -14.85 14.50 -5.56
N THR A 41 -15.14 14.27 -6.83
CA THR A 41 -15.89 13.10 -7.28
C THR A 41 -15.00 11.90 -7.00
N PHE A 42 -15.23 11.22 -5.87
CA PHE A 42 -14.61 9.94 -5.58
C PHE A 42 -15.13 8.92 -6.60
N PRO A 43 -14.28 8.33 -7.46
CA PRO A 43 -14.74 7.27 -8.33
C PRO A 43 -15.04 6.04 -7.46
N SER A 44 -16.33 5.76 -7.36
CA SER A 44 -16.91 4.55 -6.82
C SER A 44 -16.22 3.30 -7.39
N LYS A 45 -15.87 2.36 -6.49
CA LYS A 45 -15.56 0.94 -6.74
C LYS A 45 -14.25 0.50 -7.42
N THR A 46 -13.32 1.36 -7.87
CA THR A 46 -12.12 0.87 -8.63
C THR A 46 -10.74 1.17 -8.02
N PHE A 47 -10.62 1.83 -6.86
CA PHE A 47 -9.29 2.16 -6.31
C PHE A 47 -8.56 0.99 -5.61
N LYS A 48 -9.27 -0.10 -5.26
CA LYS A 48 -8.66 -1.27 -4.58
C LYS A 48 -7.84 -2.20 -5.50
N GLN A 49 -7.81 -1.96 -6.82
CA GLN A 49 -7.32 -2.93 -7.79
C GLN A 49 -5.98 -2.60 -8.47
N SER A 50 -5.34 -1.44 -8.22
CA SER A 50 -4.11 -1.08 -8.95
C SER A 50 -2.80 -1.21 -8.15
N LEU A 51 -2.85 -1.40 -6.82
CA LEU A 51 -1.64 -1.43 -5.98
C LEU A 51 -1.48 -2.72 -5.17
N LEU A 52 -2.58 -3.35 -4.77
CA LEU A 52 -2.55 -4.49 -3.85
C LEU A 52 -3.31 -5.66 -4.46
N SER A 53 -2.73 -6.85 -4.36
CA SER A 53 -3.40 -8.12 -4.63
C SER A 53 -3.60 -8.84 -3.30
N ILE A 54 -4.85 -9.20 -3.00
CA ILE A 54 -5.23 -9.87 -1.75
C ILE A 54 -5.54 -11.33 -2.09
N ASP A 55 -4.83 -12.24 -1.43
CA ASP A 55 -5.13 -13.67 -1.43
C ASP A 55 -5.75 -14.03 -0.08
N GLU A 56 -7.05 -14.28 -0.08
CA GLU A 56 -7.78 -14.55 1.15
C GLU A 56 -7.50 -15.96 1.69
N TYR A 57 -7.27 -16.10 3.00
CA TYR A 57 -6.97 -17.39 3.61
C TYR A 57 -5.67 -18.00 3.09
N PHE A 58 -4.65 -17.17 2.89
CA PHE A 58 -3.30 -17.59 2.51
C PHE A 58 -2.25 -17.02 3.46
N TYR A 59 -1.12 -17.69 3.51
CA TYR A 59 0.08 -17.30 4.23
C TYR A 59 1.31 -17.56 3.38
N LEU A 60 2.28 -16.65 3.44
CA LEU A 60 3.59 -16.82 2.82
C LEU A 60 4.68 -16.97 3.90
N THR A 61 5.40 -18.09 3.91
CA THR A 61 6.62 -18.21 4.69
C THR A 61 7.78 -17.53 3.94
N ALA A 62 8.20 -16.36 4.41
CA ALA A 62 9.30 -15.61 3.82
C ALA A 62 10.07 -14.82 4.91
N PRO A 63 11.28 -14.30 4.60
CA PRO A 63 12.00 -13.45 5.54
C PRO A 63 11.17 -12.23 5.95
N LYS A 64 11.04 -12.04 7.27
CA LYS A 64 10.24 -10.98 7.88
C LYS A 64 11.12 -9.76 8.10
N VAL A 65 10.69 -8.58 7.63
CA VAL A 65 11.33 -7.30 7.95
C VAL A 65 10.73 -6.67 9.21
N GLY A 66 9.54 -7.12 9.63
CA GLY A 66 8.92 -6.68 10.87
C GLY A 66 7.66 -7.46 11.21
N THR A 67 7.30 -7.46 12.49
CA THR A 67 6.06 -8.05 13.00
C THR A 67 5.50 -7.13 14.09
N PHE A 68 4.22 -6.80 13.99
CA PHE A 68 3.55 -5.93 14.96
C PHE A 68 2.04 -6.18 15.01
N ALA A 69 1.37 -5.59 16.01
CA ALA A 69 -0.08 -5.63 16.13
C ALA A 69 -0.68 -4.34 15.54
N ALA A 70 -1.47 -4.47 14.48
CA ALA A 70 -2.17 -3.40 13.79
C ALA A 70 -3.63 -3.28 14.26
N PHE A 71 -4.19 -2.08 14.24
CA PHE A 71 -5.61 -1.83 14.54
C PHE A 71 -6.53 -2.26 13.41
N ASP A 72 -6.07 -2.15 12.16
CA ASP A 72 -6.77 -2.50 10.95
C ASP A 72 -5.79 -2.91 9.85
N ASP A 73 -6.33 -3.35 8.71
CA ASP A 73 -5.57 -3.72 7.52
C ASP A 73 -4.76 -2.54 6.96
N PHE A 74 -5.28 -1.31 7.03
CA PHE A 74 -4.61 -0.12 6.54
C PHE A 74 -3.30 0.19 7.28
N GLU A 75 -3.26 0.13 8.60
CA GLU A 75 -2.02 0.35 9.37
C GLU A 75 -0.92 -0.63 8.96
N CYS A 76 -1.30 -1.89 8.72
CA CYS A 76 -0.40 -2.92 8.25
C CYS A 76 0.13 -2.61 6.84
N ILE A 77 -0.78 -2.30 5.90
CA ILE A 77 -0.47 -1.93 4.52
C ILE A 77 0.46 -0.71 4.45
N PHE A 78 0.12 0.38 5.15
CA PHE A 78 0.92 1.61 5.10
C PHE A 78 2.30 1.43 5.72
N SER A 79 2.44 0.57 6.73
CA SER A 79 3.75 0.24 7.30
C SER A 79 4.64 -0.47 6.28
N CYS A 80 4.05 -1.33 5.44
CA CYS A 80 4.78 -1.95 4.34
C CYS A 80 5.14 -0.92 3.25
N LEU A 81 4.19 -0.10 2.81
CA LEU A 81 4.44 0.92 1.76
C LEU A 81 5.49 1.97 2.16
N ARG A 82 5.68 2.20 3.46
CA ARG A 82 6.72 3.11 3.99
C ARG A 82 8.07 2.43 4.23
N ASN A 83 8.14 1.11 4.08
CA ASN A 83 9.37 0.34 4.28
C ASN A 83 9.88 -0.15 2.91
N PRO A 84 11.02 0.36 2.41
CA PRO A 84 11.55 -0.01 1.10
C PRO A 84 11.98 -1.48 0.98
N SER A 85 12.12 -2.18 2.10
CA SER A 85 12.42 -3.61 2.12
C SER A 85 11.16 -4.48 2.18
N CYS A 86 9.96 -3.91 2.24
CA CYS A 86 8.71 -4.65 2.34
C CYS A 86 8.03 -4.82 0.97
N TRP A 87 7.74 -6.06 0.61
CA TRP A 87 7.17 -6.45 -0.69
C TRP A 87 5.81 -7.14 -0.59
N SER A 88 5.52 -7.76 0.55
CA SER A 88 4.21 -8.34 0.83
C SER A 88 3.98 -8.43 2.34
N ILE A 89 2.76 -8.83 2.70
CA ILE A 89 2.27 -8.83 4.07
C ILE A 89 1.54 -10.15 4.34
N ASN A 90 1.71 -10.71 5.54
CA ASN A 90 0.71 -11.61 6.12
C ASN A 90 -0.06 -10.85 7.21
N LEU A 91 -1.39 -10.94 7.18
CA LEU A 91 -2.28 -10.23 8.10
C LEU A 91 -3.28 -11.21 8.71
N ALA A 92 -3.52 -11.11 10.01
CA ALA A 92 -4.51 -11.97 10.68
C ALA A 92 -5.93 -11.70 10.18
N VAL A 93 -6.73 -12.77 10.05
CA VAL A 93 -8.18 -12.66 9.93
C VAL A 93 -8.73 -12.07 11.24
N ALA A 94 -9.43 -10.94 11.16
CA ALA A 94 -10.03 -10.30 12.33
C ALA A 94 -11.18 -11.17 12.90
N LYS A 95 -10.98 -11.73 14.10
CA LYS A 95 -11.96 -12.65 14.74
C LYS A 95 -12.86 -11.98 15.78
N LYS A 96 -12.56 -10.76 16.23
CA LYS A 96 -13.31 -10.02 17.26
C LYS A 96 -13.40 -8.54 16.87
N ARG A 97 -14.51 -7.88 17.22
CA ARG A 97 -14.61 -6.42 17.13
C ARG A 97 -13.59 -5.79 18.09
N ASP A 98 -12.88 -4.77 17.61
CA ASP A 98 -11.95 -3.91 18.35
C ASP A 98 -10.66 -4.55 18.91
N ALA A 99 -10.34 -5.78 18.52
CA ALA A 99 -9.04 -6.38 18.82
C ALA A 99 -8.00 -6.00 17.76
N LYS A 100 -6.77 -5.69 18.20
CA LYS A 100 -5.64 -5.57 17.28
C LYS A 100 -5.37 -6.91 16.59
N ILE A 101 -5.03 -6.87 15.31
CA ILE A 101 -4.64 -8.01 14.47
C ILE A 101 -3.13 -8.04 14.30
N TRP A 102 -2.53 -9.23 14.22
CA TRP A 102 -1.10 -9.33 13.94
C TRP A 102 -0.83 -9.07 12.45
N CYS A 103 0.30 -8.44 12.18
CA CYS A 103 0.79 -8.04 10.85
C CYS A 103 2.25 -8.45 10.73
N GLU A 104 2.61 -9.10 9.64
CA GLU A 104 3.99 -9.43 9.27
C GLU A 104 4.33 -8.75 7.95
N LEU A 105 5.42 -7.99 7.96
CA LEU A 105 6.01 -7.38 6.78
C LEU A 105 7.07 -8.32 6.20
N LEU A 106 6.99 -8.65 4.92
CA LEU A 106 7.85 -9.64 4.27
C LEU A 106 8.76 -8.97 3.24
N SER A 107 10.01 -9.40 3.17
CA SER A 107 10.98 -8.90 2.17
C SER A 107 10.88 -9.58 0.80
N SER A 108 9.80 -10.31 0.56
CA SER A 108 9.59 -11.09 -0.65
C SER A 108 8.12 -11.12 -1.04
N HIS A 109 7.79 -11.83 -2.11
CA HIS A 109 6.46 -11.96 -2.70
C HIS A 109 6.18 -13.41 -3.10
N LYS A 110 4.90 -13.78 -3.26
CA LYS A 110 4.46 -15.16 -3.51
C LYS A 110 5.08 -15.83 -4.75
N HIS A 111 5.36 -15.07 -5.82
CA HIS A 111 5.95 -15.63 -7.04
C HIS A 111 7.41 -16.08 -6.87
N ARG A 112 8.14 -15.56 -5.88
CA ARG A 112 9.52 -15.98 -5.59
C ARG A 112 9.58 -17.26 -4.76
N PHE A 113 8.54 -17.55 -3.98
CA PHE A 113 8.48 -18.69 -3.06
C PHE A 113 7.15 -19.44 -3.20
N PRO A 114 6.86 -20.05 -4.37
CA PRO A 114 5.57 -20.67 -4.63
C PRO A 114 5.29 -21.87 -3.71
N GLU A 115 6.30 -22.63 -3.31
CA GLU A 115 6.14 -23.80 -2.42
C GLU A 115 5.85 -23.44 -0.94
N GLU A 116 6.17 -22.19 -0.57
CA GLU A 116 5.96 -21.63 0.77
C GLU A 116 4.69 -20.79 0.86
N PHE A 117 3.98 -20.64 -0.26
CA PHE A 117 2.71 -19.95 -0.34
C PHE A 117 1.56 -20.95 -0.20
N ARG A 118 0.84 -20.91 0.92
CA ARG A 118 -0.10 -21.97 1.30
C ARG A 118 -1.40 -21.42 1.86
N GLU A 119 -2.47 -22.21 1.75
CA GLU A 119 -3.73 -21.94 2.40
C GLU A 119 -3.56 -21.87 3.92
N ASN A 120 -4.24 -20.91 4.54
CA ASN A 120 -4.21 -20.63 5.96
C ASN A 120 -5.51 -19.97 6.39
N SER A 121 -6.31 -20.69 7.21
CA SER A 121 -7.61 -20.20 7.68
C SER A 121 -7.55 -19.02 8.66
N THR A 122 -6.35 -18.56 9.02
CA THR A 122 -6.13 -17.51 10.03
C THR A 122 -5.47 -16.25 9.50
N SER A 123 -5.08 -16.21 8.22
CA SER A 123 -4.44 -15.04 7.62
C SER A 123 -4.92 -14.74 6.21
N HIS A 124 -4.79 -13.48 5.80
CA HIS A 124 -4.78 -13.07 4.41
C HIS A 124 -3.36 -12.70 4.01
N HIS A 125 -2.98 -13.01 2.77
CA HIS A 125 -1.73 -12.55 2.20
C HIS A 125 -2.01 -11.36 1.28
N ILE A 126 -1.22 -10.30 1.41
CA ILE A 126 -1.37 -9.09 0.60
C ILE A 126 -0.05 -8.82 -0.12
N SER A 127 -0.06 -8.97 -1.44
CA SER A 127 1.07 -8.63 -2.30
C SER A 127 0.99 -7.17 -2.74
N ILE A 128 2.08 -6.43 -2.58
CA ILE A 128 2.22 -5.12 -3.21
C ILE A 128 2.61 -5.35 -4.67
N MET A 129 1.75 -4.93 -5.59
CA MET A 129 2.02 -5.11 -7.02
C MET A 129 3.25 -4.31 -7.43
N SER A 130 4.16 -4.99 -8.12
CA SER A 130 5.37 -4.43 -8.69
C SER A 130 5.36 -4.67 -10.20
N PRO A 131 5.68 -3.64 -11.02
CA PRO A 131 5.86 -3.83 -12.46
C PRO A 131 7.00 -4.82 -12.79
N CYS A 132 7.92 -5.07 -11.85
CA CYS A 132 9.02 -6.02 -12.05
C CYS A 132 8.58 -7.49 -12.06
N PHE A 133 7.35 -7.82 -11.66
CA PHE A 133 6.88 -9.21 -11.65
C PHE A 133 6.79 -9.83 -13.05
N SER A 134 6.58 -9.03 -14.10
CA SER A 134 6.63 -9.51 -15.49
C SER A 134 8.05 -9.70 -16.02
N SER A 135 9.08 -9.44 -15.21
CA SER A 135 10.49 -9.42 -15.62
C SER A 135 10.73 -8.60 -16.89
N PRO A 136 10.40 -7.30 -16.88
CA PRO A 136 10.42 -6.47 -18.08
C PRO A 136 11.83 -6.21 -18.64
N CYS A 137 12.87 -6.31 -17.81
CA CYS A 137 14.24 -6.03 -18.23
C CYS A 137 14.87 -7.20 -19.00
N HIS A 138 15.34 -6.94 -20.22
CA HIS A 138 16.01 -7.89 -21.09
C HIS A 138 17.51 -8.02 -20.78
N ASN A 139 18.15 -8.99 -21.44
CA ASN A 139 19.61 -9.19 -21.42
C ASN A 139 20.24 -9.28 -20.02
N GLY A 140 19.47 -9.76 -19.05
CA GLY A 140 19.90 -9.91 -17.66
C GLY A 140 20.05 -8.59 -16.91
N GLY A 141 19.36 -7.52 -17.34
CA GLY A 141 19.21 -6.27 -16.59
C GLY A 141 18.46 -6.48 -15.27
N SER A 142 18.74 -5.63 -14.29
CA SER A 142 18.08 -5.69 -12.97
C SER A 142 16.87 -4.75 -12.95
N CYS A 143 15.70 -5.27 -12.59
CA CYS A 143 14.49 -4.46 -12.45
C CYS A 143 14.39 -3.86 -11.03
N VAL A 144 14.27 -2.54 -10.95
CA VAL A 144 14.11 -1.80 -9.69
C VAL A 144 12.74 -1.15 -9.68
N THR A 145 11.88 -1.52 -8.73
CA THR A 145 10.56 -0.89 -8.57
C THR A 145 10.67 0.38 -7.74
N SER A 146 9.99 1.43 -8.16
CA SER A 146 9.73 2.59 -7.32
C SER A 146 8.34 2.51 -6.71
N HIS A 147 8.28 2.44 -5.39
CA HIS A 147 7.02 2.34 -4.65
C HIS A 147 6.22 3.66 -4.62
N ARG A 148 6.84 4.80 -4.97
CA ARG A 148 6.20 6.13 -4.88
C ARG A 148 5.26 6.44 -6.03
N ASP A 149 5.60 5.98 -7.22
CA ASP A 149 4.94 6.26 -8.49
C ASP A 149 4.52 4.98 -9.23
N HIS A 150 4.75 3.81 -8.62
CA HIS A 150 4.47 2.50 -9.19
C HIS A 150 5.16 2.27 -10.53
N SER A 151 6.30 2.94 -10.74
CA SER A 151 7.15 2.77 -11.91
C SER A 151 8.21 1.71 -11.63
N PHE A 152 8.95 1.35 -12.68
CA PHE A 152 10.15 0.55 -12.56
C PHE A 152 11.24 1.10 -13.48
N GLU A 153 12.47 0.78 -13.16
CA GLU A 153 13.64 1.10 -13.96
C GLU A 153 14.47 -0.16 -14.19
N CYS A 154 14.98 -0.33 -15.41
CA CYS A 154 15.92 -1.39 -15.74
C CYS A 154 17.36 -0.88 -15.64
N VAL A 155 18.13 -1.50 -14.74
CA VAL A 155 19.58 -1.29 -14.64
C VAL A 155 20.27 -2.30 -15.55
N CYS A 156 20.75 -1.82 -16.70
CA CYS A 156 21.36 -2.67 -17.72
C CYS A 156 22.78 -3.12 -17.34
N LYS A 157 23.15 -4.32 -17.81
CA LYS A 157 24.54 -4.80 -17.73
C LYS A 157 25.39 -4.14 -18.81
N ASN A 158 26.71 -4.13 -18.59
CA ASN A 158 27.69 -3.59 -19.53
C ASN A 158 27.42 -4.10 -20.95
N SER A 159 27.44 -3.17 -21.91
CA SER A 159 27.14 -3.36 -23.35
C SER A 159 25.66 -3.35 -23.76
N PHE A 160 24.70 -3.34 -22.82
CA PHE A 160 23.28 -3.21 -23.15
C PHE A 160 22.72 -1.84 -22.74
N PHE A 161 21.73 -1.35 -23.49
CA PHE A 161 21.06 -0.06 -23.29
C PHE A 161 19.62 -0.07 -23.81
N GLY A 162 18.90 1.04 -23.60
CA GLY A 162 17.46 1.13 -23.85
C GLY A 162 16.65 1.04 -22.56
N GLU A 163 15.37 1.37 -22.63
CA GLU A 163 14.46 1.40 -21.47
C GLU A 163 14.31 0.01 -20.84
N TYR A 164 14.38 -1.04 -21.66
CA TYR A 164 14.23 -2.44 -21.25
C TYR A 164 15.55 -3.21 -21.42
N CYS A 165 16.68 -2.54 -21.60
CA CYS A 165 17.97 -3.15 -21.90
C CYS A 165 17.95 -4.02 -23.18
N GLU A 166 17.16 -3.64 -24.17
CA GLU A 166 16.92 -4.42 -25.39
C GLU A 166 17.96 -4.21 -26.50
N LYS A 167 18.84 -3.22 -26.38
CA LYS A 167 19.85 -2.84 -27.39
C LYS A 167 21.26 -3.09 -26.90
#